data_AF-A0A097KK13-F1
#
_entry.id   AF-A0A097KK13-F1
#
_cell.length_a   1.000
_cell.length_b   1.000
_cell.length_c   1.000
_cell.angle_alpha   90.00
_cell.angle_beta   90.00
_cell.angle_gamma   90.00
#
_symmetry.space_group_name_H-M   'P 1'
#
loop_
_entity.id
_entity.type
_entity.pdbx_description
1 polymer ?
#
loop_
_entity_poly.entity_id
_entity_poly.type
_entity_poly.pdbx_seq_one_letter_code
_entity_poly.pdbx_strand_id
1 'polypeptide(L)' 'MLNLLRLLFALFVIILVTPQTRKANIVLRLLCSEPFVFSYQPAKKWLGRGTWFCIITFLIIAFFTSVK' A
#
# COMPACT_ATOMS: atom_id res chain seq x y z
N MET A 1 -7.51 1.99 -22.47
CA MET A 1 -7.64 2.83 -21.25
C MET A 1 -7.42 2.05 -19.94
N LEU A 2 -7.89 0.81 -19.82
CA LEU A 2 -7.63 -0.06 -18.64
C LEU A 2 -6.13 -0.28 -18.33
N ASN A 3 -5.26 -0.29 -19.34
CA ASN A 3 -3.81 -0.50 -19.13
C ASN A 3 -3.12 0.65 -18.38
N LEU A 4 -3.53 1.90 -18.60
CA LEU A 4 -2.98 3.06 -17.89
C LEU A 4 -3.44 3.06 -16.42
N LEU A 5 -4.72 2.71 -16.19
CA LEU A 5 -5.26 2.54 -14.84
C LEU A 5 -4.51 1.41 -14.09
N ARG A 6 -4.20 0.31 -14.79
CA ARG A 6 -3.41 -0.81 -14.26
C ARG A 6 -1.98 -0.39 -13.90
N LEU A 7 -1.35 0.45 -14.74
CA LEU A 7 -0.01 0.97 -14.48
C LEU A 7 0.01 1.88 -13.24
N LEU A 8 -0.96 2.80 -13.11
CA LEU A 8 -1.08 3.68 -11.95
C LEU A 8 -1.30 2.89 -10.65
N PHE A 9 -2.16 1.87 -10.70
CA PHE A 9 -2.39 0.99 -9.55
C PHE A 9 -1.15 0.17 -9.18
N ALA A 10 -0.42 -0.35 -10.17
CA ALA A 10 0.83 -1.07 -9.93
C ALA A 10 1.89 -0.17 -9.28
N LEU A 11 2.05 1.06 -9.78
CA LEU A 11 2.94 2.08 -9.21
C LEU A 11 2.53 2.42 -7.77
N PHE A 12 1.24 2.57 -7.51
CA PHE A 12 0.72 2.85 -6.17
C PHE A 12 1.02 1.72 -5.19
N VAL A 13 0.79 0.46 -5.58
CA VAL A 13 1.13 -0.71 -4.75
C VAL A 13 2.64 -0.80 -4.53
N ILE A 14 3.47 -0.57 -5.56
CA ILE A 14 4.93 -0.53 -5.41
C ILE A 14 5.30 0.53 -4.39
N ILE A 15 4.83 1.77 -4.50
CA ILE A 15 5.16 2.83 -3.53
C ILE A 15 4.69 2.47 -2.11
N LEU A 16 3.58 1.76 -1.97
CA LEU A 16 3.08 1.31 -0.66
C LEU A 16 3.91 0.17 -0.05
N VAL A 17 4.41 -0.75 -0.87
CA VAL A 17 5.13 -1.97 -0.46
C VAL A 17 6.63 -1.72 -0.30
N THR A 18 7.24 -0.94 -1.20
CA THR A 18 8.71 -0.77 -1.27
C THR A 18 9.32 -0.21 0.02
N PRO A 19 8.69 0.72 0.77
CA PRO A 19 9.31 1.24 1.97
C PRO A 19 8.90 0.46 3.23
N GLN A 20 8.48 -0.82 3.17
CA GLN A 20 8.03 -1.55 4.37
C GLN A 20 9.10 -1.90 5.43
N THR A 21 10.35 -1.43 5.30
CA THR A 21 11.41 -1.66 6.28
C THR A 21 11.39 -0.64 7.42
N ARG A 22 11.78 -1.09 8.62
CA ARG A 22 11.71 -0.33 9.89
C ARG A 22 12.39 1.07 9.83
N LYS A 23 13.40 1.23 8.97
CA LYS A 23 14.22 2.44 8.83
C LYS A 23 13.81 3.36 7.66
N ALA A 24 13.12 2.83 6.64
CA ALA A 24 12.85 3.56 5.40
C ALA A 24 11.35 3.80 5.14
N ASN A 25 10.48 3.40 6.07
CA ASN A 25 9.04 3.55 5.88
C ASN A 25 8.57 5.00 6.05
N ILE A 26 8.66 5.79 4.99
CA ILE A 26 8.22 7.19 4.93
C ILE A 26 6.74 7.31 5.30
N VAL A 27 5.89 6.38 4.83
CA VAL A 27 4.46 6.37 5.13
C VAL A 27 4.21 6.12 6.61
N LEU A 28 4.92 5.15 7.20
CA LEU A 28 4.86 4.90 8.64
C LEU A 28 5.37 6.11 9.46
N ARG A 29 6.42 6.77 8.97
CA ARG A 29 6.99 7.96 9.61
C ARG A 29 6.00 9.11 9.59
N LEU A 30 5.29 9.30 8.47
CA LEU A 30 4.20 10.28 8.32
C LEU A 30 3.04 9.98 9.29
N LEU A 31 2.61 8.71 9.37
CA LEU A 31 1.54 8.30 10.28
C LEU A 31 1.93 8.43 11.76
N CYS A 32 3.21 8.26 12.09
CA CYS A 32 3.71 8.34 13.46
C CYS A 32 4.10 9.77 13.86
N SER A 33 4.32 10.67 12.89
CA SER A 33 4.55 12.11 13.14
C SER A 33 3.27 12.88 13.43
N GLU A 34 2.11 12.31 13.10
CA GLU A 34 0.81 12.84 13.51
C GLU A 34 0.59 12.55 15.01
N PRO A 35 0.57 13.57 15.88
CA PRO A 35 0.55 13.39 17.34
C PRO A 35 -0.72 12.70 17.87
N PHE A 36 -1.77 12.61 17.03
CA PHE A 36 -3.10 12.14 17.43
C PHE A 36 -3.45 10.71 17.01
N VAL A 37 -2.66 10.07 16.12
CA VAL A 37 -3.20 8.97 15.32
C VAL A 37 -2.65 7.60 15.74
N PHE A 38 -1.33 7.41 15.90
CA PHE A 38 -0.81 6.08 16.31
C PHE A 38 0.61 6.10 16.93
N SER A 39 0.81 5.26 17.95
CA SER A 39 2.13 4.75 18.33
C SER A 39 2.76 3.91 17.19
N TYR A 40 4.09 3.83 17.13
CA TYR A 40 4.83 3.12 16.07
C TYR A 40 4.30 1.70 15.79
N GLN A 41 3.96 0.97 16.84
CA GLN A 41 3.54 -0.44 16.75
C GLN A 41 2.14 -0.62 16.14
N PRO A 42 1.09 0.11 16.59
CA PRO A 42 -0.22 0.07 15.92
C PRO A 42 -0.19 0.70 14.52
N ALA A 43 0.58 1.76 14.27
CA ALA A 43 0.77 2.31 12.92
C ALA A 43 1.30 1.25 11.95
N LYS A 44 2.27 0.44 12.39
CA LYS A 44 2.85 -0.65 11.59
C LYS A 44 1.82 -1.72 11.26
N LYS A 45 0.99 -2.12 12.23
CA LYS A 45 -0.09 -3.09 12.01
C LYS A 45 -1.17 -2.54 11.09
N TRP A 46 -1.51 -1.26 11.20
CA TRP A 46 -2.51 -0.60 10.36
C TRP A 46 -2.03 -0.49 8.91
N LEU A 47 -0.80 -0.03 8.71
CA LEU A 47 -0.15 0.06 7.39
C LEU A 47 0.00 -1.33 6.74
N GLY A 48 0.38 -2.34 7.51
CA GLY A 48 0.46 -3.72 7.02
C GLY A 48 -0.90 -4.25 6.53
N ARG A 49 -1.97 -4.02 7.29
CA ARG A 49 -3.34 -4.39 6.88
C ARG A 49 -3.78 -3.64 5.64
N GLY A 50 -3.56 -2.33 5.57
CA GLY A 50 -3.88 -1.52 4.40
C GLY A 50 -3.11 -1.96 3.16
N THR A 51 -1.84 -2.33 3.32
CA THR A 51 -1.03 -2.81 2.20
C THR A 51 -1.53 -4.16 1.68
N TRP A 52 -1.82 -5.11 2.58
CA TRP A 52 -2.40 -6.40 2.20
C TRP A 52 -3.75 -6.24 1.50
N PHE A 53 -4.60 -5.33 2.00
CA PHE A 53 -5.85 -4.99 1.34
C PHE A 53 -5.62 -4.47 -0.08
N CYS A 54 -4.72 -3.50 -0.26
CA CYS A 54 -4.36 -2.97 -1.59
C CYS A 54 -3.81 -4.06 -2.54
N ILE A 55 -2.96 -4.96 -2.04
CA ILE A 55 -2.41 -6.07 -2.84
C ILE A 55 -3.52 -7.00 -3.30
N ILE A 56 -4.42 -7.40 -2.39
CA ILE A 56 -5.55 -8.28 -2.72
C ILE A 56 -6.45 -7.63 -3.76
N THR A 57 -6.82 -6.35 -3.56
CA THR A 57 -7.62 -5.60 -4.52
C THR A 57 -6.93 -5.50 -5.88
N PHE A 58 -5.62 -5.24 -5.90
CA PHE A 58 -4.84 -5.19 -7.14
C PHE A 58 -4.83 -6.54 -7.87
N LEU A 59 -4.61 -7.64 -7.15
CA LEU A 59 -4.63 -8.99 -7.72
C LEU A 59 -5.99 -9.35 -8.30
N ILE A 60 -7.08 -8.98 -7.63
CA ILE A 60 -8.45 -9.17 -8.13
C ILE A 60 -8.65 -8.41 -9.44
N ILE A 61 -8.30 -7.13 -9.47
CA ILE A 61 -8.42 -6.30 -10.68
C ILE A 61 -7.54 -6.86 -11.81
N ALA A 62 -6.30 -7.26 -11.49
CA ALA A 62 -5.38 -7.85 -12.46
C ALA A 62 -5.92 -9.18 -13.03
N PHE A 63 -6.53 -10.03 -12.21
CA PHE A 63 -7.15 -11.27 -12.64
C PHE A 63 -8.31 -11.01 -13.60
N PHE A 64 -9.29 -10.18 -13.22
CA PHE A 64 -10.44 -9.87 -14.07
C PHE A 64 -10.08 -9.11 -15.35
N THR A 65 -8.99 -8.35 -15.36
CA THR A 65 -8.53 -7.64 -16.57
C THR A 65 -7.62 -8.48 -17.45
N SER A 66 -6.97 -9.52 -16.91
CA SER A 66 -6.12 -10.45 -17.65
C SER A 66 -6.88 -11.67 -18.17
N VAL A 67 -7.93 -12.10 -17.49
CA VAL A 67 -8.88 -13.10 -17.97
C VAL A 67 -9.81 -12.39 -18.96
N LYS A 68 -9.34 -12.30 -20.20
CA LYS A 68 -10.09 -11.78 -21.33
C LYS A 68 -10.17 -12.85 -22.40
#